data_AF-A0A101IA40-F1
#
_entry.id   AF-A0A101IA40-F1
#
_cell.length_a   1.000
_cell.length_b   1.000
_cell.length_c   1.000
_cell.angle_alpha   90.00
_cell.angle_beta   90.00
_cell.angle_gamma   90.00
#
_symmetry.space_group_name_H-M   'P 1'
#
loop_
_entity.id
_entity.type
_entity.pdbx_description
1 polymer ?
#
loop_
_entity_poly.entity_id
_entity_poly.type
_entity_poly.pdbx_seq_one_letter_code
_entity_poly.pdbx_strand_id
1 'polypeptide(L)'
;MKFDSRKSLIVVLVNLALLTILAVSSCGEKPNPAEEKLTLSREEILALCGLEESEISFTKIKLDVSGKPLLTVAAYDGEGRQIFSKDFPQSEVKGGYVTVAVIKSEIIDALRFLYAVTDSKGSVFSFVQDLPYFQYQEVKVEKGDYSHISSKGEFRLISVTFGQDKQDIFLNVK
;
A
#
# COMPACT_ATOMS: atom_id res chain seq x y z
N MET A 1 39.79 -17.97 -48.37
CA MET A 1 38.89 -17.71 -47.22
C MET A 1 37.45 -17.74 -47.72
N LYS A 2 36.70 -18.79 -47.36
CA LYS A 2 35.27 -18.90 -47.69
C LYS A 2 34.50 -17.96 -46.76
N PHE A 3 33.92 -16.90 -47.33
CA PHE A 3 33.02 -16.02 -46.60
C PHE A 3 31.80 -16.81 -46.14
N ASP A 4 31.51 -16.66 -44.85
CA ASP A 4 30.58 -17.45 -44.05
C ASP A 4 29.13 -17.03 -44.37
N SER A 5 28.65 -17.45 -45.55
CA SER A 5 27.33 -17.07 -46.13
C SER A 5 26.12 -17.57 -45.32
N ARG A 6 26.33 -18.28 -44.20
CA ARG A 6 25.26 -18.84 -43.35
C ARG A 6 24.75 -17.85 -42.30
N LYS A 7 25.52 -16.82 -41.93
CA LYS A 7 25.10 -15.84 -40.91
C LYS A 7 24.18 -14.74 -41.46
N SER A 8 24.26 -14.45 -42.76
CA SER A 8 23.41 -13.44 -43.43
C SER A 8 21.98 -13.93 -43.66
N LEU A 9 21.80 -15.22 -44.00
CA LEU A 9 20.48 -15.80 -44.28
C LEU A 9 19.56 -15.81 -43.05
N ILE A 10 20.12 -16.04 -41.87
CA ILE A 10 19.38 -16.09 -40.59
C ILE A 10 18.89 -14.69 -40.19
N VAL A 11 19.70 -13.65 -40.40
CA VAL A 11 19.31 -12.26 -40.11
C VAL A 11 18.21 -11.77 -41.06
N VAL A 12 18.22 -12.21 -42.32
CA VAL A 12 17.15 -11.88 -43.29
C VAL A 12 15.85 -12.63 -42.94
N LEU A 13 15.92 -13.91 -42.55
CA LEU A 13 14.74 -14.70 -42.16
C LEU A 13 14.05 -14.18 -40.88
N VAL A 14 14.81 -13.74 -39.88
CA VAL A 14 14.25 -13.19 -38.63
C VAL A 14 13.55 -11.85 -38.86
N ASN A 15 14.09 -10.99 -39.74
CA ASN A 15 13.44 -9.72 -40.08
C ASN A 15 12.18 -9.91 -40.96
N LEU A 16 12.13 -10.92 -41.82
CA LEU A 16 10.95 -11.22 -42.63
C LEU A 16 9.79 -11.81 -41.81
N ALA A 17 10.09 -12.53 -40.73
CA ALA A 17 9.10 -13.01 -39.77
C ALA A 17 8.51 -11.88 -38.91
N LEU A 18 9.31 -10.86 -38.56
CA LEU A 18 8.80 -9.70 -37.82
C LEU A 18 7.85 -8.81 -38.64
N LEU A 19 8.10 -8.68 -39.96
CA LEU A 19 7.27 -7.89 -40.87
C LEU A 19 5.93 -8.56 -41.22
N THR A 20 5.84 -9.89 -41.14
CA THR A 20 4.59 -10.62 -41.41
C THR A 20 3.64 -10.63 -40.21
N ILE A 21 4.14 -10.52 -38.97
CA ILE A 21 3.30 -10.34 -37.77
C ILE A 21 2.64 -8.94 -37.77
N LEU A 22 3.31 -7.93 -38.32
CA LEU A 22 2.77 -6.56 -38.42
C LEU A 22 1.74 -6.38 -39.55
N ALA A 23 1.57 -7.37 -40.44
CA ALA A 23 0.69 -7.27 -41.60
C ALA A 23 -0.63 -8.06 -41.50
N VAL A 24 -0.87 -8.78 -40.39
CA VAL A 24 -2.17 -9.45 -40.13
C VAL A 24 -3.11 -8.61 -39.26
N SER A 25 -2.70 -7.40 -38.86
CA SER A 25 -3.51 -6.43 -38.12
C SER A 25 -4.30 -5.46 -39.00
N SER A 26 -4.59 -5.83 -40.26
CA SER A 26 -5.48 -5.05 -41.13
C SER A 26 -6.53 -5.97 -41.79
N CYS A 27 -7.54 -6.33 -40.99
CA CYS A 27 -8.83 -6.80 -41.50
C CYS A 27 -9.91 -6.44 -40.48
N GLY A 28 -10.57 -5.30 -40.72
CA GLY A 28 -11.92 -5.00 -40.28
C GLY A 28 -12.12 -4.87 -38.77
N GLU A 29 -12.03 -3.64 -38.26
CA GLU A 29 -12.74 -3.26 -37.04
C GLU A 29 -14.24 -3.61 -37.19
N LYS A 30 -14.64 -4.73 -36.60
CA LYS A 30 -15.94 -4.79 -35.95
C LYS A 30 -15.71 -4.35 -34.50
N PRO A 31 -16.50 -3.41 -33.96
CA PRO A 31 -16.35 -3.02 -32.57
C PRO A 31 -16.49 -4.26 -31.70
N ASN A 32 -15.42 -4.57 -30.96
CA ASN A 32 -15.32 -5.67 -30.03
C ASN A 32 -16.57 -5.66 -29.13
N PRO A 33 -17.37 -6.74 -29.04
CA PRO A 33 -18.47 -6.78 -28.10
C PRO A 33 -17.83 -6.63 -26.72
N ALA A 34 -18.15 -5.52 -26.04
CA ALA A 34 -17.59 -5.07 -24.77
C ALA A 34 -16.80 -6.18 -24.06
N GLU A 35 -15.47 -6.11 -24.09
CA GLU A 35 -14.66 -6.88 -23.16
C GLU A 35 -15.21 -6.57 -21.77
N GLU A 36 -15.96 -7.50 -21.19
CA GLU A 36 -16.32 -7.45 -19.79
C GLU A 36 -14.99 -7.31 -19.07
N LYS A 37 -14.72 -6.12 -18.53
CA LYS A 37 -13.63 -5.93 -17.59
C LYS A 37 -13.97 -6.83 -16.41
N LEU A 38 -13.40 -8.03 -16.41
CA LEU A 38 -13.35 -8.90 -15.26
C LEU A 38 -12.67 -8.09 -14.16
N THR A 39 -13.50 -7.51 -13.29
CA THR A 39 -13.08 -6.72 -12.16
C THR A 39 -13.29 -7.59 -10.95
N LEU A 40 -12.22 -7.82 -10.22
CA LEU A 40 -12.31 -8.54 -8.95
C LEU A 40 -13.00 -7.62 -7.94
N SER A 41 -13.95 -8.20 -7.21
CA SER A 41 -14.49 -7.59 -6.00
C SER A 41 -13.39 -7.44 -4.94
N ARG A 42 -13.64 -6.59 -3.94
CA ARG A 42 -12.71 -6.38 -2.84
C ARG A 42 -12.45 -7.69 -2.10
N GLU A 43 -13.48 -8.49 -1.90
CA GLU A 43 -13.45 -9.77 -1.23
C GLU A 43 -12.61 -10.78 -2.01
N GLU A 44 -12.75 -10.81 -3.34
CA GLU A 44 -11.90 -11.65 -4.20
C GLU A 44 -10.43 -11.22 -4.15
N ILE A 45 -10.15 -9.92 -4.13
CA ILE A 45 -8.77 -9.42 -3.99
C ILE A 45 -8.18 -9.85 -2.64
N LEU A 46 -8.94 -9.71 -1.55
CA LEU A 46 -8.50 -10.12 -0.21
C LEU A 46 -8.28 -11.64 -0.14
N ALA A 47 -9.20 -12.44 -0.68
CA ALA A 47 -9.08 -13.89 -0.73
C ALA A 47 -7.85 -14.34 -1.55
N LEU A 48 -7.54 -13.68 -2.66
CA LEU A 48 -6.32 -13.93 -3.44
C LEU A 48 -5.04 -13.58 -2.66
N CYS A 49 -5.13 -12.61 -1.74
CA CYS A 49 -4.06 -12.29 -0.81
C CYS A 49 -4.05 -13.18 0.44
N GLY A 50 -4.93 -14.18 0.54
CA GLY A 50 -5.12 -15.02 1.72
C GLY A 50 -5.45 -14.21 2.97
N LEU A 51 -6.21 -13.13 2.80
CA LEU A 51 -6.66 -12.26 3.87
C LEU A 51 -8.19 -12.34 3.99
N GLU A 52 -8.67 -12.49 5.21
CA GLU A 52 -10.07 -12.22 5.52
C GLU A 52 -10.24 -10.75 5.92
N GLU A 53 -11.40 -10.17 5.64
CA GLU A 53 -11.66 -8.78 6.07
C GLU A 53 -11.61 -8.62 7.60
N SER A 54 -11.99 -9.67 8.34
CA SER A 54 -11.89 -9.78 9.80
C SER A 54 -10.45 -9.62 10.33
N GLU A 55 -9.44 -9.89 9.48
CA GLU A 55 -8.02 -9.80 9.81
C GLU A 55 -7.44 -8.40 9.63
N ILE A 56 -8.24 -7.46 9.11
CA ILE A 56 -7.84 -6.08 8.86
C ILE A 56 -8.46 -5.16 9.91
N SER A 57 -7.64 -4.64 10.83
CA SER A 57 -8.07 -3.56 11.72
C SER A 57 -7.73 -2.21 11.10
N PHE A 58 -8.76 -1.42 10.80
CA PHE A 58 -8.62 -0.14 10.11
C PHE A 58 -9.05 1.05 10.98
N THR A 59 -8.24 2.11 10.97
CA THR A 59 -8.53 3.40 11.59
C THR A 59 -8.33 4.51 10.57
N LYS A 60 -9.31 5.40 10.43
CA LYS A 60 -9.27 6.60 9.59
C LYS A 60 -9.68 7.81 10.41
N ILE A 61 -8.84 8.84 10.41
CA ILE A 61 -9.03 10.05 11.23
C ILE A 61 -8.96 11.25 10.31
N LYS A 62 -9.91 12.16 10.44
CA LYS A 62 -9.92 13.41 9.66
C LYS A 62 -8.83 14.36 10.17
N LEU A 63 -8.12 15.01 9.24
CA LEU A 63 -7.17 16.08 9.54
C LEU A 63 -7.78 17.41 9.08
N ASP A 64 -7.82 18.41 9.97
CA ASP A 64 -8.16 19.81 9.65
C ASP A 64 -7.16 20.77 10.31
N VAL A 65 -5.88 20.49 10.16
CA VAL A 65 -4.80 21.33 10.71
C VAL A 65 -4.46 22.44 9.71
N SER A 66 -4.42 23.68 10.20
CA SER A 66 -4.13 24.85 9.35
C SER A 66 -2.65 24.91 8.95
N GLY A 67 -2.38 25.41 7.74
CA GLY A 67 -1.03 25.58 7.20
C GLY A 67 -0.51 24.32 6.51
N LYS A 68 0.82 24.10 6.59
CA LYS A 68 1.51 22.93 6.04
C LYS A 68 2.28 22.22 7.17
N PRO A 69 1.58 21.54 8.09
CA PRO A 69 2.24 20.89 9.22
C PRO A 69 3.22 19.82 8.74
N LEU A 70 4.27 19.60 9.53
CA LEU A 70 5.04 18.36 9.41
C LEU A 70 4.28 17.26 10.12
N LEU A 71 3.88 16.24 9.37
CA LEU A 71 3.22 15.06 9.89
C LEU A 71 4.24 13.94 10.01
N THR A 72 4.41 13.42 11.21
CA THR A 72 5.31 12.32 11.50
C THR A 72 4.50 11.19 12.09
N VAL A 73 4.58 9.99 11.53
CA VAL A 73 4.10 8.80 12.23
C VAL A 73 5.28 8.19 12.96
N ALA A 74 5.11 7.96 14.26
CA ALA A 74 6.09 7.32 15.12
C ALA A 74 5.48 6.08 15.76
N ALA A 75 6.29 5.04 15.91
CA ALA A 75 5.89 3.83 16.60
C ALA A 75 6.85 3.55 17.77
N TYR A 76 6.28 3.14 18.88
CA TYR A 76 6.99 2.85 20.12
C TYR A 76 6.69 1.41 20.56
N ASP A 77 7.66 0.75 21.16
CA ASP A 77 7.45 -0.56 21.78
C ASP A 77 6.78 -0.45 23.16
N GLY A 78 6.53 -1.59 23.80
CA GLY A 78 5.92 -1.66 25.13
C GLY A 78 6.73 -1.01 26.27
N GLU A 79 8.02 -0.73 26.05
CA GLU A 79 8.88 0.00 26.99
C GLU A 79 8.89 1.52 26.71
N GLY A 80 8.16 1.98 25.69
CA GLY A 80 8.12 3.37 25.26
C GLY A 80 9.33 3.80 24.43
N ARG A 81 10.12 2.86 23.92
CA ARG A 81 11.27 3.16 23.05
C ARG A 81 10.77 3.35 21.62
N GLN A 82 11.20 4.41 20.96
CA GLN A 82 10.84 4.65 19.56
C GLN A 82 11.55 3.63 18.67
N ILE A 83 10.78 2.77 18.01
CA ILE A 83 11.30 1.75 17.09
C ILE A 83 11.25 2.20 15.64
N PHE A 84 10.38 3.16 15.32
CA PHE A 84 10.22 3.69 13.97
C PHE A 84 9.70 5.13 14.02
N SER A 85 10.14 5.96 13.08
CA SER A 85 9.57 7.28 12.84
C SER A 85 9.75 7.65 11.38
N LYS A 86 8.70 8.19 10.75
CA LYS A 86 8.75 8.64 9.37
C LYS A 86 7.89 9.87 9.15
N ASP A 87 8.51 10.84 8.50
CA ASP A 87 7.85 12.07 8.09
C ASP A 87 7.13 11.87 6.75
N PHE A 88 5.93 12.43 6.66
CA PHE A 88 5.25 12.65 5.40
C PHE A 88 5.72 13.97 4.77
N PRO A 89 5.64 14.09 3.43
CA PRO A 89 5.86 15.37 2.78
C PRO A 89 4.94 16.45 3.35
N GLN A 90 5.51 17.62 3.67
CA GLN A 90 4.72 18.75 4.16
C GLN A 90 3.72 19.18 3.09
N SER A 91 2.45 19.14 3.45
CA SER A 91 1.33 19.46 2.57
C SER A 91 0.21 20.11 3.37
N GLU A 92 -0.69 20.80 2.68
CA GLU A 92 -1.92 21.30 3.30
C GLU A 92 -2.85 20.12 3.55
N VAL A 93 -3.27 19.93 4.80
CA VAL A 93 -4.09 18.78 5.20
C VAL A 93 -5.46 19.18 5.72
N LYS A 94 -5.93 20.39 5.39
CA LYS A 94 -7.28 20.85 5.73
C LYS A 94 -8.32 20.07 4.91
N GLY A 95 -9.06 19.17 5.55
CA GLY A 95 -9.97 18.22 4.90
C GLY A 95 -9.33 16.90 4.49
N GLY A 96 -8.10 16.63 4.93
CA GLY A 96 -7.37 15.40 4.66
C GLY A 96 -7.70 14.27 5.62
N TYR A 97 -6.94 13.18 5.53
CA TYR A 97 -7.07 12.02 6.41
C TYR A 97 -5.72 11.43 6.75
N VAL A 98 -5.60 10.87 7.96
CA VAL A 98 -4.60 9.85 8.27
C VAL A 98 -5.31 8.51 8.38
N THR A 99 -4.70 7.47 7.84
CA THR A 99 -5.19 6.10 7.95
C THR A 99 -4.09 5.20 8.47
N VAL A 100 -4.46 4.31 9.39
CA VAL A 100 -3.61 3.20 9.83
C VAL A 100 -4.40 1.92 9.69
N ALA A 101 -3.83 0.93 9.01
CA ALA A 101 -4.37 -0.41 8.95
C ALA A 101 -3.36 -1.41 9.52
N VAL A 102 -3.86 -2.40 10.25
CA VAL A 102 -3.10 -3.54 10.75
C VAL A 102 -3.66 -4.77 10.06
N ILE A 103 -2.82 -5.48 9.33
CA ILE A 103 -3.17 -6.70 8.60
C ILE A 103 -2.44 -7.86 9.24
N LYS A 104 -3.20 -8.83 9.73
CA LYS A 104 -2.68 -10.14 10.13
C LYS A 104 -2.60 -10.97 8.85
N SER A 105 -1.42 -11.44 8.49
CA SER A 105 -1.25 -12.20 7.25
C SER A 105 -0.38 -13.41 7.47
N GLU A 106 -0.95 -14.57 7.18
CA GLU A 106 -0.29 -15.87 7.26
C GLU A 106 0.75 -16.09 6.14
N ILE A 107 0.58 -15.43 5.00
CA ILE A 107 1.44 -15.65 3.82
C ILE A 107 2.80 -14.98 3.94
N ILE A 108 2.86 -13.85 4.65
CA ILE A 108 4.09 -13.07 4.81
C ILE A 108 4.74 -13.27 6.18
N ASP A 109 4.20 -14.15 7.02
CA ASP A 109 4.66 -14.41 8.39
C ASP A 109 4.89 -13.12 9.21
N ALA A 110 4.00 -12.14 9.01
CA ALA A 110 4.18 -10.80 9.56
C ALA A 110 2.85 -10.10 9.86
N LEU A 111 2.89 -9.25 10.89
CA LEU A 111 1.87 -8.25 11.17
C LEU A 111 2.24 -7.00 10.38
N ARG A 112 1.43 -6.67 9.39
CA ARG A 112 1.68 -5.57 8.46
C ARG A 112 0.93 -4.32 8.88
N PHE A 113 1.67 -3.24 9.04
CA PHE A 113 1.16 -1.93 9.36
C PHE A 113 1.22 -1.05 8.11
N LEU A 114 0.05 -0.59 7.67
CA LEU A 114 -0.09 0.34 6.55
C LEU A 114 -0.40 1.72 7.10
N TYR A 115 0.39 2.70 6.71
CA TYR A 115 0.20 4.09 7.12
C TYR A 115 0.00 4.94 5.88
N ALA A 116 -0.99 5.81 5.89
CA ALA A 116 -1.15 6.78 4.82
C ALA A 116 -1.68 8.13 5.32
N VAL A 117 -1.29 9.17 4.60
CA VAL A 117 -1.87 10.52 4.72
C VAL A 117 -2.41 10.91 3.36
N THR A 118 -3.66 11.37 3.36
CA THR A 118 -4.30 12.04 2.23
C THR A 118 -4.32 13.54 2.49
N ASP A 119 -3.76 14.32 1.59
CA ASP A 119 -3.77 15.79 1.68
C ASP A 119 -5.12 16.39 1.25
N SER A 120 -5.27 17.72 1.36
CA SER A 120 -6.50 18.42 0.96
C SER A 120 -6.83 18.34 -0.53
N LYS A 121 -5.86 17.94 -1.37
CA LYS A 121 -6.00 17.81 -2.82
C LYS A 121 -6.28 16.37 -3.25
N GLY A 122 -6.32 15.42 -2.31
CA GLY A 122 -6.50 14.00 -2.57
C GLY A 122 -5.22 13.25 -2.90
N SER A 123 -4.04 13.88 -2.79
CA SER A 123 -2.76 13.18 -2.95
C SER A 123 -2.55 12.26 -1.76
N VAL A 124 -2.14 11.01 -2.01
CA VAL A 124 -1.90 10.01 -0.96
C VAL A 124 -0.42 9.70 -0.87
N PHE A 125 0.12 9.82 0.34
CA PHE A 125 1.45 9.34 0.70
C PHE A 125 1.31 8.17 1.66
N SER A 126 1.99 7.06 1.37
CA SER A 126 1.87 5.85 2.18
C SER A 126 3.21 5.17 2.41
N PHE A 127 3.25 4.34 3.45
CA PHE A 127 4.36 3.44 3.71
C PHE A 127 3.88 2.21 4.49
N VAL A 128 4.72 1.18 4.47
CA VAL A 128 4.46 -0.13 5.05
C VAL A 128 5.56 -0.43 6.07
N GLN A 129 5.18 -1.00 7.20
CA GLN A 129 6.10 -1.61 8.16
C GLN A 129 5.60 -3.01 8.50
N ASP A 130 6.48 -3.99 8.40
CA ASP A 130 6.19 -5.37 8.78
C ASP A 130 6.90 -5.68 10.09
N LEU A 131 6.23 -6.42 10.98
CA LEU A 131 6.82 -7.01 12.17
C LEU A 131 6.64 -8.52 12.17
N PRO A 132 7.63 -9.30 12.65
CA PRO A 132 7.48 -10.74 12.80
C PRO A 132 6.22 -11.09 13.59
N TYR A 133 5.45 -12.02 13.07
CA TYR A 133 4.20 -12.46 13.67
C TYR A 133 4.03 -13.95 13.47
N PHE A 134 3.60 -14.64 14.52
CA PHE A 134 3.25 -16.04 14.42
C PHE A 134 1.74 -16.23 14.57
N GLN A 135 1.16 -17.10 13.75
CA GLN A 135 -0.29 -17.32 13.68
C GLN A 135 -0.95 -17.67 15.02
N TYR A 136 -0.21 -18.30 15.94
CA TYR A 136 -0.73 -18.67 17.26
C TYR A 136 -0.83 -17.47 18.24
N GLN A 137 -0.28 -16.30 17.88
CA GLN A 137 -0.31 -15.13 18.75
C GLN A 137 -1.67 -14.43 18.66
N GLU A 138 -2.32 -14.24 19.82
CA GLU A 138 -3.51 -13.39 19.88
C GLU A 138 -3.10 -11.94 19.61
N VAL A 139 -3.77 -11.28 18.65
CA VAL A 139 -3.55 -9.87 18.32
C VAL A 139 -4.75 -9.04 18.75
N LYS A 140 -4.51 -8.10 19.67
CA LYS A 140 -5.48 -7.10 20.14
C LYS A 140 -5.11 -5.74 19.58
N VAL A 141 -6.09 -5.07 18.98
CA VAL A 141 -5.93 -3.71 18.44
C VAL A 141 -6.87 -2.78 19.18
N GLU A 142 -6.31 -1.79 19.85
CA GLU A 142 -7.03 -0.71 20.50
C GLU A 142 -6.89 0.54 19.65
N LYS A 143 -8.01 1.18 19.29
CA LYS A 143 -8.00 2.42 18.51
C LYS A 143 -7.95 3.61 19.46
N GLY A 144 -7.26 4.68 19.07
CA GLY A 144 -7.34 5.95 19.78
C GLY A 144 -8.72 6.59 19.64
N ASP A 145 -9.08 7.43 20.59
CA ASP A 145 -10.40 8.09 20.67
C ASP A 145 -10.52 9.34 19.79
N TYR A 146 -9.83 9.36 18.65
CA TYR A 146 -9.80 10.50 17.75
C TYR A 146 -10.54 10.17 16.46
N SER A 147 -11.66 10.86 16.22
CA SER A 147 -12.29 10.91 14.90
C SER A 147 -11.77 12.07 14.05
N HIS A 148 -11.18 13.08 14.70
CA HIS A 148 -10.76 14.33 14.08
C HIS A 148 -9.59 14.98 14.84
N ILE A 149 -8.56 15.42 14.10
CA ILE A 149 -7.40 16.17 14.60
C ILE A 149 -7.33 17.52 13.89
N SER A 150 -7.37 18.61 14.66
CA SER A 150 -7.38 20.00 14.16
C SER A 150 -6.30 20.89 14.78
N SER A 151 -5.41 20.31 15.56
CA SER A 151 -4.37 21.02 16.31
C SER A 151 -3.02 20.33 16.20
N LYS A 152 -1.96 21.07 16.53
CA LYS A 152 -0.62 20.52 16.71
C LYS A 152 -0.58 19.69 18.00
N GLY A 153 0.22 18.63 18.01
CA GLY A 153 0.33 17.73 19.15
C GLY A 153 0.73 16.33 18.76
N GLU A 154 0.70 15.45 19.76
CA GLU A 154 0.95 14.02 19.62
C GLU A 154 -0.34 13.26 19.89
N PHE A 155 -0.74 12.40 18.95
CA PHE A 155 -2.02 11.71 18.97
C PHE A 155 -1.81 10.20 18.80
N ARG A 156 -2.14 9.41 19.82
CA ARG A 156 -2.11 7.95 19.70
C ARG A 156 -3.20 7.50 18.73
N LEU A 157 -2.81 6.91 17.60
CA LEU A 157 -3.73 6.43 16.57
C LEU A 157 -4.25 5.05 16.90
N ILE A 158 -3.36 4.10 17.18
CA ILE A 158 -3.68 2.73 17.56
C ILE A 158 -2.63 2.19 18.54
N SER A 159 -3.02 1.22 19.34
CA SER A 159 -2.14 0.34 20.11
C SER A 159 -2.39 -1.09 19.66
N VAL A 160 -1.33 -1.84 19.43
CA VAL A 160 -1.40 -3.23 19.00
C VAL A 160 -0.60 -4.08 19.95
N THR A 161 -1.23 -5.10 20.52
CA THR A 161 -0.58 -6.11 21.36
C THR A 161 -0.64 -7.45 20.65
N PHE A 162 0.48 -8.14 20.55
CA PHE A 162 0.59 -9.44 19.90
C PHE A 162 1.63 -10.32 20.61
N GLY A 163 1.21 -11.46 21.14
CA GLY A 163 2.08 -12.28 21.98
C GLY A 163 2.53 -11.54 23.24
N GLN A 164 3.85 -11.35 23.41
CA GLN A 164 4.44 -10.54 24.49
C GLN A 164 4.79 -9.11 24.04
N ASP A 165 4.61 -8.81 22.76
CA ASP A 165 4.99 -7.55 22.17
C ASP A 165 3.82 -6.57 22.16
N LYS A 166 4.18 -5.29 22.22
CA LYS A 166 3.25 -4.16 22.11
C LYS A 166 3.85 -3.10 21.21
N GLN A 167 3.02 -2.51 20.36
CA GLN A 167 3.37 -1.38 19.53
C GLN A 167 2.31 -0.28 19.64
N ASP A 168 2.73 0.89 20.11
CA ASP A 168 1.91 2.09 20.14
C ASP A 168 2.27 2.99 18.96
N ILE A 169 1.28 3.37 18.16
CA ILE A 169 1.44 4.18 16.96
C ILE A 169 0.86 5.57 17.21
N PHE A 170 1.65 6.59 16.94
CA PHE A 170 1.30 7.99 17.12
C PHE A 170 1.42 8.77 15.82
N LEU A 171 0.55 9.78 15.67
CA LEU A 171 0.73 10.88 14.75
C LEU A 171 1.23 12.09 15.52
N ASN A 172 2.37 12.62 15.10
CA ASN A 172 2.93 13.86 15.55
C ASN A 172 2.68 14.96 14.51
N VAL A 173 2.03 16.05 14.94
CA VAL A 173 1.66 17.19 14.10
C VAL A 173 2.44 18.42 14.58
N LYS A 174 3.41 18.87 13.79
CA LYS A 174 4.33 19.98 14.13
C LYS A 174 4.20 21.18 13.22
#